data_AF-A0A529PAL3-F1
#
_entry.id   AF-A0A529PAL3-F1
#
_cell.length_a   1.000
_cell.length_b   1.000
_cell.length_c   1.000
_cell.angle_alpha   90.00
_cell.angle_beta   90.00
_cell.angle_gamma   90.00
#
_symmetry.space_group_name_H-M   'P 1'
#
loop_
_entity.id
_entity.type
_entity.pdbx_description
1 polymer ?
#
loop_
_entity_poly.entity_id
_entity_poly.type
_entity_poly.pdbx_seq_one_letter_code
_entity_poly.pdbx_strand_id
1 'polypeptide(L)'
;SRIDFTIEDDFVTAINGDGVDAIHFREYMEAWNDRNAYGMSHVGWGMHPRARWVSAAMYDKRDMQAVEFRALAGSFLWSTGANQYAGRYTLGHFDLPMRNCTITLDGNVVVKDGLLQGELAS
;
A
#
# COMPACT_ATOMS: atom_id res chain seq x y z
N SER A 1 15.13 1.11 -4.39
CA SER A 1 15.74 1.17 -3.05
C SER A 1 14.67 0.88 -2.00
N ARG A 2 15.04 0.50 -0.78
CA ARG A 2 14.07 0.17 0.29
C ARG A 2 13.57 1.46 0.96
N ILE A 3 12.28 1.51 1.28
CA ILE A 3 11.66 2.53 2.14
C ILE A 3 11.13 1.81 3.37
N ASP A 4 11.42 2.33 4.55
CA ASP A 4 11.02 1.75 5.83
C ASP A 4 10.11 2.69 6.61
N PHE A 5 8.85 2.31 6.80
CA PHE A 5 7.85 3.09 7.52
C PHE A 5 7.78 2.67 8.99
N THR A 6 7.80 3.65 9.89
CA THR A 6 7.34 3.47 11.27
C THR A 6 5.92 3.99 11.36
N ILE A 7 5.01 3.17 11.88
CA ILE A 7 3.59 3.49 12.06
C ILE A 7 3.26 3.34 13.54
N GLU A 8 2.77 4.40 14.17
CA GLU A 8 2.42 4.46 15.58
C GLU A 8 1.08 5.18 15.72
N ASP A 9 0.19 4.63 16.55
CA ASP A 9 -1.12 5.21 16.85
C ASP A 9 -1.88 5.69 15.61
N ASP A 10 -1.93 4.85 14.56
CA ASP A 10 -2.64 5.09 13.30
C ASP A 10 -1.97 6.06 12.31
N PHE A 11 -0.74 6.54 12.59
CA PHE A 11 -0.01 7.47 11.72
C PHE A 11 1.38 6.96 11.36
N VAL A 12 1.82 7.27 10.14
CA VAL A 12 3.23 7.19 9.75
C VAL A 12 4.00 8.26 10.53
N THR A 13 4.91 7.84 11.42
CA THR A 13 5.75 8.71 12.24
C THR A 13 7.19 8.82 11.74
N ALA A 14 7.66 7.86 10.93
CA ALA A 14 8.95 7.94 10.25
C ALA A 14 8.94 7.27 8.87
N ILE A 15 9.72 7.84 7.95
CA ILE A 15 9.96 7.31 6.60
C ILE A 15 11.47 7.24 6.41
N ASN A 16 12.04 6.07 6.67
CA ASN A 16 13.47 5.83 6.70
C ASN A 16 13.97 5.29 5.35
N GLY A 17 15.25 5.54 5.08
CA GLY A 17 15.93 5.15 3.85
C GLY A 17 16.69 6.32 3.24
N ASP A 18 17.92 6.04 2.79
CA ASP A 18 18.82 7.03 2.18
C ASP A 18 18.76 7.01 0.63
N GLY A 19 17.99 6.08 0.07
CA GLY A 19 17.80 5.95 -1.36
C GLY A 19 16.84 7.00 -1.94
N VAL A 20 16.95 7.22 -3.26
CA VAL A 20 16.13 8.19 -3.99
C VAL A 20 14.63 8.01 -3.78
N ASP A 21 14.16 6.76 -3.66
CA ASP A 21 12.73 6.47 -3.49
C ASP A 21 12.23 7.00 -2.13
N ALA A 22 13.01 6.84 -1.06
CA ALA A 22 12.65 7.33 0.27
C ALA A 22 12.72 8.87 0.35
N ILE A 23 13.72 9.48 -0.31
CA ILE A 23 13.84 10.95 -0.40
C ILE A 23 12.61 11.54 -1.12
N HIS A 24 12.29 11.01 -2.30
CA HIS A 24 11.14 11.50 -3.07
C HIS A 24 9.81 11.22 -2.38
N PHE A 25 9.66 10.08 -1.71
CA PHE A 25 8.42 9.77 -1.00
C PHE A 25 8.19 10.72 0.17
N ARG A 26 9.25 11.06 0.94
CA ARG A 26 9.18 12.06 2.01
C ARG A 26 8.76 13.42 1.46
N GLU A 27 9.45 13.91 0.44
CA GLU A 27 9.16 15.21 -0.21
C GLU A 27 7.72 15.27 -0.74
N TYR A 28 7.25 14.18 -1.35
CA TYR A 28 5.91 14.15 -1.94
C TYR A 28 4.79 14.02 -0.89
N MET A 29 5.03 13.32 0.23
CA MET A 29 4.07 13.37 1.35
C MET A 29 4.04 14.76 2.01
N GLU A 30 5.19 15.40 2.21
CA GLU A 30 5.31 16.73 2.81
C GLU A 30 4.60 17.80 1.99
N ALA A 31 4.60 17.67 0.65
CA ALA A 31 3.93 18.59 -0.26
C ALA A 31 2.42 18.77 0.00
N TRP A 32 1.76 17.81 0.65
CA TRP A 32 0.35 17.93 1.03
C TRP A 32 0.13 18.89 2.21
N ASN A 33 1.17 19.15 3.00
CA ASN A 33 1.13 20.03 4.18
C ASN A 33 -0.08 19.74 5.11
N ASP A 34 -0.37 18.46 5.31
CA ASP A 34 -1.52 17.98 6.07
C ASP A 34 -1.15 16.70 6.82
N ARG A 35 -1.28 16.75 8.15
CA ARG A 35 -1.01 15.59 9.01
C ARG A 35 -1.91 14.40 8.66
N ASN A 36 -3.14 14.63 8.20
CA ASN A 36 -4.06 13.55 7.85
C ASN A 36 -3.57 12.72 6.64
N ALA A 37 -2.69 13.26 5.78
CA ALA A 37 -2.07 12.51 4.68
C ALA A 37 -1.19 11.34 5.18
N TYR A 38 -0.74 11.41 6.44
CA TYR A 38 0.09 10.40 7.10
C TYR A 38 -0.72 9.38 7.91
N GLY A 39 -2.03 9.60 8.09
CA GLY A 39 -2.90 8.68 8.83
C GLY A 39 -3.21 7.44 7.99
N MET A 40 -3.22 6.26 8.58
CA MET A 40 -3.66 5.02 7.93
C MET A 40 -5.10 5.17 7.38
N SER A 41 -5.38 4.59 6.22
CA SER A 41 -6.74 4.55 5.66
C SER A 41 -7.27 3.12 5.63
N HIS A 42 -6.99 2.34 4.59
CA HIS A 42 -7.42 0.94 4.50
C HIS A 42 -6.24 -0.01 4.46
N VAL A 43 -6.48 -1.24 4.88
CA VAL A 43 -5.60 -2.39 4.67
C VAL A 43 -6.39 -3.53 4.06
N GLY A 44 -5.72 -4.39 3.30
CA GLY A 44 -6.34 -5.55 2.67
C GLY A 44 -5.36 -6.32 1.81
N TRP A 45 -5.88 -7.21 0.99
CA TRP A 45 -5.09 -7.98 0.05
C TRP A 45 -5.78 -8.08 -1.31
N GLY A 46 -4.98 -8.26 -2.36
CA GLY A 46 -5.49 -8.44 -3.72
C GLY A 46 -6.00 -9.87 -3.96
N MET A 47 -7.01 -9.98 -4.82
CA MET A 47 -7.70 -11.26 -5.13
C MET A 47 -7.82 -11.53 -6.63
N HIS A 48 -7.30 -10.65 -7.51
CA HIS A 48 -7.50 -10.79 -8.95
C HIS A 48 -6.38 -11.66 -9.57
N PRO A 49 -6.65 -12.91 -9.97
CA PRO A 49 -5.61 -13.85 -10.40
C PRO A 49 -4.97 -13.50 -11.74
N ARG A 50 -5.60 -12.60 -12.53
CA ARG A 50 -5.05 -12.13 -13.80
C ARG A 50 -4.29 -10.81 -13.70
N ALA A 51 -4.26 -10.19 -12.52
CA ALA A 51 -3.43 -9.00 -12.32
C ALA A 51 -1.95 -9.40 -12.30
N ARG A 52 -1.10 -8.54 -12.85
CA ARG A 52 0.33 -8.76 -13.06
C ARG A 52 1.11 -7.55 -12.58
N TRP A 53 2.08 -7.80 -11.70
CA TRP A 53 3.00 -6.77 -11.23
C TRP A 53 3.79 -6.10 -12.37
N VAL A 54 4.08 -6.84 -13.43
CA VAL A 54 4.86 -6.35 -14.58
C VAL A 54 4.16 -5.24 -15.36
N SER A 55 2.85 -5.03 -15.15
CA SER A 55 2.10 -3.94 -15.79
C SER A 55 2.71 -2.55 -15.58
N ALA A 56 3.41 -2.33 -14.46
CA ALA A 56 4.15 -1.08 -14.18
C ALA A 56 5.20 -0.75 -15.25
N ALA A 57 5.75 -1.77 -15.91
CA ALA A 57 6.74 -1.61 -16.96
C ALA A 57 6.12 -1.57 -18.37
N MET A 58 4.83 -1.90 -18.50
CA MET A 58 4.15 -2.05 -19.79
C MET A 58 3.30 -0.83 -20.16
N TYR A 59 2.90 -0.03 -19.18
CA TYR A 59 2.09 1.17 -19.37
C TYR A 59 2.85 2.43 -18.96
N ASP A 60 2.68 3.50 -19.73
CA ASP A 60 3.14 4.82 -19.32
C ASP A 60 2.34 5.31 -18.10
N LYS A 61 2.96 6.15 -17.27
CA LYS A 61 2.32 6.72 -16.07
C LYS A 61 1.00 7.43 -16.37
N ARG A 62 0.86 8.03 -17.57
CA ARG A 62 -0.36 8.74 -17.99
C ARG A 62 -1.50 7.80 -18.41
N ASP A 63 -1.18 6.58 -18.78
CA ASP A 63 -2.16 5.59 -19.27
C ASP A 63 -2.59 4.62 -18.16
N MET A 64 -1.95 4.73 -16.98
CA MET A 64 -2.09 3.78 -15.90
C MET A 64 -2.84 4.39 -14.71
N GLN A 65 -4.03 3.86 -14.43
CA GLN A 65 -4.75 4.10 -13.17
C GLN A 65 -4.21 3.24 -12.01
N ALA A 66 -3.23 2.37 -12.27
CA ALA A 66 -2.55 1.52 -11.29
C ALA A 66 -3.48 0.52 -10.56
N VAL A 67 -4.66 0.22 -11.13
CA VAL A 67 -5.63 -0.73 -10.56
C VAL A 67 -5.03 -2.13 -10.40
N GLU A 68 -4.15 -2.52 -11.31
CA GLU A 68 -3.54 -3.85 -11.31
C GLU A 68 -2.69 -4.12 -10.07
N PHE A 69 -1.98 -3.12 -9.53
CA PHE A 69 -1.21 -3.29 -8.29
C PHE A 69 -2.09 -3.37 -7.05
N ARG A 70 -3.27 -2.74 -7.09
CA ARG A 70 -4.26 -2.79 -6.01
C ARG A 70 -4.97 -4.14 -5.95
N ALA A 71 -5.04 -4.85 -7.07
CA ALA A 71 -5.80 -6.09 -7.19
C ALA A 71 -4.93 -7.35 -7.27
N LEU A 72 -3.60 -7.23 -7.36
CA LEU A 72 -2.67 -8.35 -7.52
C LEU A 72 -2.93 -9.46 -6.48
N ALA A 73 -3.30 -10.66 -6.93
CA ALA A 73 -3.58 -11.78 -6.05
C ALA A 73 -2.45 -12.00 -5.03
N GLY A 74 -2.80 -12.01 -3.74
CA GLY A 74 -1.87 -12.21 -2.63
C GLY A 74 -0.95 -11.02 -2.29
N SER A 75 -1.10 -9.87 -2.94
CA SER A 75 -0.43 -8.65 -2.46
C SER A 75 -1.05 -8.17 -1.14
N PHE A 76 -0.26 -7.51 -0.30
CA PHE A 76 -0.79 -6.70 0.80
C PHE A 76 -0.96 -5.27 0.28
N LEU A 77 -2.15 -4.70 0.39
CA LEU A 77 -2.40 -3.31 0.04
C LEU A 77 -2.75 -2.55 1.31
N TRP A 78 -1.99 -1.51 1.61
CA TRP A 78 -2.33 -0.54 2.64
C TRP A 78 -2.28 0.87 2.06
N SER A 79 -2.94 1.81 2.73
CA SER A 79 -2.94 3.20 2.30
C SER A 79 -2.88 4.19 3.45
N THR A 80 -2.46 5.41 3.13
CA THR A 80 -2.55 6.58 4.02
C THR A 80 -3.45 7.64 3.41
N GLY A 81 -3.99 8.52 4.25
CA GLY A 81 -4.79 9.66 3.84
C GLY A 81 -6.22 9.65 4.33
N ALA A 82 -7.14 9.94 3.41
CA ALA A 82 -8.55 10.13 3.71
C ALA A 82 -9.18 8.86 4.29
N ASN A 83 -9.90 9.01 5.40
CA ASN A 83 -10.71 7.97 6.02
C ASN A 83 -11.91 8.60 6.73
N GLN A 84 -13.07 8.53 6.08
CA GLN A 84 -14.31 9.10 6.60
C GLN A 84 -14.76 8.46 7.92
N TYR A 85 -14.45 7.18 8.14
CA TYR A 85 -14.82 6.47 9.37
C TYR A 85 -13.98 6.94 10.57
N ALA A 86 -12.80 7.51 10.31
CA ALA A 86 -11.94 8.15 11.29
C ALA A 86 -12.07 9.69 11.30
N GLY A 87 -13.03 10.25 10.56
CA GLY A 87 -13.22 11.71 10.45
C GLY A 87 -12.07 12.45 9.76
N ARG A 88 -11.23 11.75 8.99
CA ARG A 88 -10.08 12.33 8.27
C ARG A 88 -10.43 12.61 6.82
N TYR A 89 -10.39 13.89 6.45
CA TYR A 89 -10.62 14.37 5.09
C TYR A 89 -9.37 15.12 4.63
N THR A 90 -8.64 14.53 3.69
CA THR A 90 -7.40 15.08 3.15
C THR A 90 -7.30 14.75 1.66
N LEU A 91 -6.58 15.57 0.92
CA LEU A 91 -6.28 15.33 -0.49
C LEU A 91 -5.06 14.41 -0.68
N GLY A 92 -4.21 14.30 0.34
CA GLY A 92 -3.06 13.39 0.31
C GLY A 92 -3.52 11.95 0.52
N HIS A 93 -3.47 11.14 -0.53
CA HIS A 93 -3.85 9.71 -0.50
C HIS A 93 -2.81 8.87 -1.23
N PHE A 94 -2.37 7.79 -0.59
CA PHE A 94 -1.32 6.92 -1.11
C PHE A 94 -1.72 5.46 -0.99
N ASP A 95 -1.79 4.75 -2.11
CA ASP A 95 -1.98 3.29 -2.13
C ASP A 95 -0.64 2.59 -2.31
N LEU A 96 -0.28 1.73 -1.35
CA LEU A 96 1.04 1.14 -1.21
C LEU A 96 0.96 -0.40 -1.29
N PRO A 97 0.99 -0.98 -2.50
CA PRO A 97 0.97 -2.42 -2.69
C PRO A 97 2.33 -3.05 -2.39
N MET A 98 2.32 -4.10 -1.58
CA MET A 98 3.49 -4.88 -1.17
C MET A 98 3.34 -6.33 -1.65
N ARG A 99 4.44 -6.91 -2.14
CA ARG A 99 4.50 -8.31 -2.54
C ARG A 99 5.20 -9.15 -1.47
N ASN A 100 5.02 -10.46 -1.57
CA ASN A 100 5.74 -11.43 -0.73
C ASN A 100 5.43 -11.29 0.78
N CYS A 101 4.27 -10.72 1.13
CA CYS A 101 3.82 -10.61 2.50
C CYS A 101 3.15 -11.91 2.96
N THR A 102 3.27 -12.19 4.25
CA THR A 102 2.39 -13.14 4.95
C THR A 102 1.37 -12.31 5.73
N ILE A 103 0.08 -12.61 5.55
CA ILE A 103 -1.04 -11.91 6.18
C ILE A 103 -1.80 -12.90 7.07
N THR A 104 -1.98 -12.52 8.33
CA THR A 104 -2.71 -13.30 9.32
C THR A 104 -3.90 -12.53 9.85
N LEU A 105 -5.06 -13.17 9.91
CA LEU A 105 -6.25 -12.66 10.61
C LEU A 105 -6.43 -13.48 11.88
N ASP A 106 -6.23 -12.84 13.05
CA ASP A 106 -6.37 -13.48 14.36
C ASP A 106 -5.57 -14.80 14.49
N GLY A 107 -4.37 -14.84 13.90
CA GLY A 107 -3.49 -16.01 13.85
C GLY A 107 -3.74 -16.96 12.68
N ASN A 108 -4.82 -16.80 11.92
CA ASN A 108 -5.09 -17.59 10.72
C ASN A 108 -4.39 -17.01 9.51
N VAL A 109 -3.47 -17.76 8.90
CA VAL A 109 -2.74 -17.34 7.70
C VAL A 109 -3.67 -17.37 6.48
N VAL A 110 -4.01 -16.20 5.94
CA VAL A 110 -4.86 -16.05 4.73
C VAL A 110 -4.04 -15.79 3.46
N VAL A 111 -2.83 -15.24 3.62
CA VAL A 111 -1.82 -15.12 2.56
C VAL A 111 -0.49 -15.55 3.13
N LYS A 112 0.25 -16.39 2.39
CA LYS A 112 1.60 -16.84 2.78
C LYS A 112 2.59 -16.50 1.67
N ASP A 113 3.60 -15.69 1.98
CA ASP A 113 4.66 -15.28 1.05
C ASP A 113 4.13 -14.75 -0.30
N GLY A 114 3.00 -14.04 -0.27
CA GLY A 114 2.32 -13.50 -1.45
C GLY A 114 1.38 -14.48 -2.18
N LEU A 115 1.08 -15.65 -1.59
CA LEU A 115 0.16 -16.64 -2.14
C LEU A 115 -1.11 -16.73 -1.29
N LEU A 116 -2.28 -16.62 -1.92
CA LEU A 116 -3.58 -16.83 -1.28
C LEU A 116 -3.67 -18.26 -0.70
N GLN A 117 -4.35 -18.42 0.44
CA GLN A 117 -4.47 -19.70 1.16
C GLN A 117 -5.92 -20.18 1.27
N GLY A 118 -6.11 -21.48 1.48
CA GLY A 118 -7.43 -22.07 1.74
C GLY A 118 -8.44 -21.79 0.62
N GLU A 119 -9.66 -21.38 1.00
CA GLU A 119 -10.73 -21.02 0.07
C GLU A 119 -10.40 -19.82 -0.81
N LEU A 120 -9.40 -19.00 -0.45
CA LEU A 120 -8.98 -17.86 -1.26
C LEU A 120 -8.06 -18.27 -2.42
N ALA A 121 -7.50 -19.49 -2.39
CA ALA A 121 -6.54 -19.97 -3.38
C ALA A 121 -7.17 -20.55 -4.66
N SER A 122 -8.51 -20.66 -4.71
CA SER A 122 -9.29 -21.26 -5.80
C SER A 122 -9.42 -20.38 -7.03
#